data_AF-A0A8S8Y2G8-F1
#
_entry.id   AF-A0A8S8Y2G8-F1
#
_cell.length_a   1.000
_cell.length_b   1.000
_cell.length_c   1.000
_cell.angle_alpha   90.00
_cell.angle_beta   90.00
_cell.angle_gamma   90.00
#
_symmetry.space_group_name_H-M   'P 1'
#
loop_
_entity.id
_entity.type
_entity.pdbx_description
1 polymer ?
#
loop_
_entity_poly.entity_id
_entity_poly.type
_entity_poly.pdbx_seq_one_letter_code
_entity_poly.pdbx_strand_id
1 'polypeptide(L)'
;MPVQKTRPGMLFLGHNVLRGPDADGAHWQPVRYPIERIQVDWWGPRPVAENGMDIMVGDRGSDMGAGWAFGARLYRVPAAVGLTAVGNRWMNEEDDGDSFQP
;
A
#
# COMPACT_ATOMS: atom_id res chain seq x y z
N MET A 1 -16.76 -15.84 4.25
CA MET A 1 -16.03 -15.30 3.08
C MET A 1 -14.56 -15.16 3.44
N PRO A 2 -13.60 -15.57 2.61
CA PRO A 2 -12.20 -15.41 2.94
C PRO A 2 -11.87 -13.92 3.04
N VAL A 3 -11.10 -13.56 4.06
CA VAL A 3 -10.55 -12.21 4.22
C VAL A 3 -9.50 -12.02 3.11
N GLN A 4 -9.90 -11.40 2.01
CA GLN A 4 -9.00 -11.02 0.92
C GLN A 4 -8.19 -9.81 1.37
N LYS A 5 -7.09 -10.08 2.08
CA LYS A 5 -6.02 -9.11 2.38
C LYS A 5 -4.96 -9.22 1.27
N THR A 6 -4.31 -8.13 0.88
CA THR A 6 -4.52 -6.73 1.34
C THR A 6 -5.65 -6.05 0.55
N ARG A 7 -6.39 -5.10 1.16
CA ARG A 7 -7.42 -4.30 0.47
C ARG A 7 -7.00 -2.83 0.39
N PRO A 8 -7.37 -2.09 -0.67
CA PRO A 8 -7.08 -0.66 -0.79
C PRO A 8 -7.47 0.12 0.47
N GLY A 9 -8.69 -0.06 0.97
CA GLY A 9 -9.18 0.64 2.17
C GLY A 9 -8.35 0.46 3.44
N MET A 10 -7.57 -0.62 3.55
CA MET A 10 -6.64 -0.78 4.68
C MET A 10 -5.46 0.17 4.60
N LEU A 11 -4.99 0.49 3.38
CA LEU A 11 -3.86 1.39 3.17
C LEU A 11 -4.26 2.84 3.40
N PHE A 12 -5.43 3.25 2.93
CA PHE A 12 -5.97 4.58 3.21
C PHE A 12 -6.23 4.80 4.69
N LEU A 13 -6.80 3.80 5.39
CA LEU A 13 -6.95 3.87 6.84
C LEU A 13 -5.59 3.98 7.54
N GLY A 14 -4.61 3.17 7.13
CA GLY A 14 -3.25 3.21 7.67
C GLY A 14 -2.59 4.57 7.46
N HIS A 15 -2.70 5.15 6.26
CA HIS A 15 -2.25 6.50 5.95
C HIS A 15 -2.82 7.50 6.96
N ASN A 16 -4.14 7.51 7.13
CA ASN A 16 -4.83 8.49 7.98
C ASN A 16 -4.46 8.34 9.46
N VAL A 17 -4.32 7.10 9.95
CA VAL A 17 -3.93 6.83 11.34
C VAL A 17 -2.49 7.24 11.61
N LEU A 18 -1.57 6.93 10.70
CA LEU A 18 -0.14 7.19 10.90
C LEU A 18 0.26 8.66 10.69
N ARG A 19 -0.54 9.42 9.94
CA ARG A 19 -0.26 10.83 9.62
C ARG A 19 -1.26 11.81 10.24
N GLY A 20 -2.23 11.28 10.98
CA GLY A 20 -3.25 12.06 11.67
C GLY A 20 -2.77 12.62 13.02
N PRO A 21 -3.61 13.46 13.66
CA PRO A 21 -3.30 14.10 14.94
C PRO A 21 -3.08 13.12 16.10
N ASP A 22 -3.53 11.87 15.96
CA ASP A 22 -3.39 10.82 16.98
C ASP A 22 -2.06 10.06 16.90
N ALA A 23 -1.15 10.42 15.98
CA ALA A 23 0.13 9.72 15.78
C ALA A 23 1.13 9.93 16.93
N ASP A 24 0.91 10.90 17.82
CA ASP A 24 1.88 11.38 18.83
C ASP A 24 2.11 10.44 20.02
N GLY A 25 1.60 9.20 20.00
CA GLY A 25 2.14 8.06 20.76
C GLY A 25 2.09 8.14 22.29
N ALA A 26 1.54 9.20 22.89
CA ALA A 26 1.53 9.41 24.33
C ALA A 26 0.68 8.36 25.08
N HIS A 27 -0.30 7.74 24.41
CA HIS A 27 -1.17 6.72 24.98
C HIS A 27 -1.51 5.63 23.95
N TRP A 28 -0.88 4.46 24.08
CA TRP A 28 -1.23 3.29 23.27
C TRP A 28 -2.46 2.59 23.84
N GLN A 29 -3.59 2.72 23.15
CA GLN A 29 -4.77 1.87 23.36
C GLN A 29 -5.22 1.25 22.04
N PRO A 30 -5.69 -0.01 22.04
CA PRO A 30 -6.23 -0.62 20.84
C PRO A 30 -7.55 0.06 20.46
N VAL A 31 -7.54 0.83 19.37
CA VAL A 31 -8.73 1.46 18.80
C VAL A 31 -9.22 0.64 17.61
N ARG A 32 -10.54 0.47 17.50
CA ARG A 32 -11.16 -0.15 16.33
C ARG A 32 -11.53 0.93 15.33
N TYR A 33 -11.02 0.79 14.11
CA TYR A 33 -11.36 1.65 12.99
C TYR A 33 -12.19 0.90 11.95
N PRO A 34 -13.27 1.48 11.43
CA PRO A 34 -13.94 0.94 10.26
C PRO A 34 -13.02 1.06 9.04
N ILE A 35 -13.03 0.04 8.19
CA ILE A 35 -12.36 0.12 6.88
C ILE A 35 -13.41 0.54 5.86
N GLU A 36 -13.22 1.71 5.27
CA GLU A 36 -14.11 2.21 4.23
C GLU A 36 -14.00 1.39 2.94
N ARG A 37 -15.11 1.30 2.21
CA ARG A 37 -15.13 0.73 0.86
C ARG A 37 -14.80 1.82 -0.14
N ILE A 38 -13.60 1.75 -0.67
CA ILE A 38 -13.11 2.71 -1.65
C ILE A 38 -13.51 2.24 -3.05
N GLN A 39 -14.05 3.15 -3.84
CA GLN A 39 -14.28 2.92 -5.26
C GLN A 39 -12.97 3.17 -6.01
N VAL A 40 -12.56 2.17 -6.78
CA VAL A 40 -11.32 2.22 -7.58
C VAL A 40 -11.73 1.99 -9.03
N ASP A 41 -11.34 2.90 -9.91
CA ASP A 41 -11.45 2.69 -11.35
C ASP A 41 -10.27 1.83 -11.81
N TRP A 42 -10.49 0.51 -11.83
CA TRP A 42 -9.45 -0.48 -12.17
C TRP A 42 -9.01 -0.44 -13.63
N TRP A 43 -9.79 0.21 -14.50
CA TRP A 43 -9.51 0.31 -15.94
C TRP A 43 -9.05 1.71 -16.35
N GLY A 44 -9.05 2.64 -15.39
CA GLY A 44 -8.58 4.01 -15.56
C GLY A 44 -7.07 4.16 -15.34
N PRO A 45 -6.56 5.41 -15.38
CA PRO A 45 -5.18 5.69 -15.03
C PRO A 45 -4.92 5.35 -13.54
N ARG A 46 -3.67 4.96 -13.24
CA ARG A 46 -3.25 4.70 -11.86
C ARG A 46 -3.47 5.96 -10.99
N PRO A 47 -4.09 5.82 -9.80
CA PRO A 47 -4.18 6.90 -8.83
C PRO A 47 -2.81 7.47 -8.45
N VAL A 48 -2.76 8.77 -8.15
CA VAL A 48 -1.54 9.42 -7.64
C VAL A 48 -1.50 9.25 -6.13
N ALA A 49 -0.39 8.75 -5.60
CA ALA A 49 -0.19 8.65 -4.15
C ALA A 49 -0.05 10.03 -3.52
N GLU A 50 -0.52 10.18 -2.29
CA GLU A 50 -0.34 11.40 -1.50
C GLU A 50 1.14 11.67 -1.17
N ASN A 51 1.95 10.62 -1.08
CA ASN A 51 3.39 10.72 -0.94
C ASN A 51 4.10 9.88 -2.00
N GLY A 52 5.01 10.50 -2.77
CA GLY A 52 5.76 9.82 -3.83
C GLY A 52 6.65 8.67 -3.34
N MET A 53 6.99 8.66 -2.05
CA MET A 53 7.77 7.60 -1.42
C MET A 53 6.91 6.48 -0.83
N ASP A 54 5.59 6.54 -0.93
CA ASP A 54 4.73 5.43 -0.52
C ASP A 54 5.00 4.20 -1.40
N ILE A 55 5.23 3.05 -0.75
CA ILE A 55 5.56 1.79 -1.41
C ILE A 55 4.63 0.66 -0.98
N MET A 56 4.41 -0.29 -1.88
CA MET A 56 3.77 -1.57 -1.60
C MET A 56 4.66 -2.70 -2.08
N VAL A 57 5.10 -3.55 -1.16
CA VAL A 57 5.95 -4.70 -1.43
C VAL A 57 5.17 -5.97 -1.15
N GLY A 58 5.06 -6.88 -2.12
CA GLY A 58 4.30 -8.12 -1.94
C GLY A 58 4.52 -9.14 -3.05
N ASP A 59 4.20 -10.40 -2.78
CA ASP A 59 4.33 -11.50 -3.74
C ASP A 59 3.04 -11.74 -4.56
N ARG A 60 1.89 -11.34 -3.99
CA ARG A 60 0.58 -11.63 -4.55
C ARG A 60 0.01 -10.47 -5.35
N GLY A 61 -0.84 -10.81 -6.33
CA GLY A 61 -1.60 -9.82 -7.08
C GLY A 61 -2.53 -8.98 -6.21
N SER A 62 -2.98 -9.48 -5.05
CA SER A 62 -3.78 -8.70 -4.10
C SER A 62 -2.99 -7.55 -3.47
N ASP A 63 -1.69 -7.73 -3.21
CA ASP A 63 -0.84 -6.67 -2.68
C ASP A 63 -0.58 -5.64 -3.75
N MET A 64 -0.25 -6.10 -4.96
CA MET A 64 -0.06 -5.21 -6.13
C MET A 64 -1.33 -4.40 -6.44
N GLY A 65 -2.50 -5.04 -6.44
CA GLY A 65 -3.77 -4.36 -6.65
C GLY A 65 -4.11 -3.36 -5.55
N ALA A 66 -3.84 -3.70 -4.28
CA ALA A 66 -4.05 -2.77 -3.17
C ALA A 66 -3.12 -1.55 -3.27
N GLY A 67 -1.83 -1.77 -3.54
CA GLY A 67 -0.86 -0.70 -3.75
C GLY A 67 -1.20 0.17 -4.96
N TRP A 68 -1.58 -0.46 -6.08
CA TRP A 68 -1.96 0.22 -7.31
C TRP A 68 -3.14 1.16 -7.06
N ALA A 69 -4.18 0.66 -6.40
CA ALA A 69 -5.37 1.44 -6.04
C ALA A 69 -5.08 2.59 -5.07
N PHE A 70 -4.02 2.49 -4.27
CA PHE A 70 -3.54 3.54 -3.39
C PHE A 70 -2.59 4.52 -4.10
N GLY A 71 -2.07 4.14 -5.28
CA GLY A 71 -1.08 4.91 -6.03
C GLY A 71 0.37 4.66 -5.62
N ALA A 72 0.65 3.76 -4.67
CA ALA A 72 2.00 3.47 -4.18
C ALA A 72 2.89 2.84 -5.24
N ARG A 73 4.20 3.12 -5.19
CA ARG A 73 5.22 2.42 -6.00
C ARG A 73 5.20 0.93 -5.64
N LEU A 74 5.15 0.08 -6.66
CA LEU A 74 4.93 -1.35 -6.46
C LEU A 74 6.25 -2.08 -6.55
N TYR A 75 6.48 -3.05 -5.68
CA TYR A 75 7.60 -3.97 -5.82
C TYR A 75 7.10 -5.39 -5.64
N ARG A 76 7.03 -6.12 -6.75
CA ARG A 76 6.60 -7.51 -6.74
C ARG A 76 7.80 -8.39 -6.42
N VAL A 77 7.70 -9.13 -5.32
CA VAL A 77 8.82 -9.93 -4.82
C VAL A 77 8.50 -11.43 -4.86
N PRO A 78 9.49 -12.31 -5.05
CA PRO A 78 9.30 -13.74 -4.85
C PRO A 78 8.96 -14.03 -3.38
N ALA A 79 7.94 -14.86 -3.13
CA ALA A 79 7.53 -15.22 -1.76
C ALA A 79 8.67 -15.81 -0.91
N ALA A 80 9.61 -16.52 -1.53
CA ALA A 80 10.76 -17.12 -0.86
C ALA A 80 11.84 -16.11 -0.45
N VAL A 81 11.85 -14.91 -1.03
CA VAL A 81 12.90 -13.89 -0.84
C VAL A 81 12.35 -12.67 -0.09
N GLY A 82 11.11 -12.29 -0.39
CA GLY A 82 10.42 -11.16 0.25
C GLY A 82 11.12 -9.82 -0.01
N LEU A 83 11.09 -8.95 0.99
CA LEU A 83 11.58 -7.56 0.90
C LEU A 83 13.04 -7.44 0.43
N THR A 84 13.88 -8.42 0.74
CA THR A 84 15.29 -8.39 0.33
C THR A 84 15.49 -8.37 -1.19
N ALA A 85 14.51 -8.86 -1.97
CA ALA A 85 14.54 -8.81 -3.43
C ALA A 85 14.45 -7.38 -3.99
N VAL A 86 13.91 -6.43 -3.21
CA VAL A 86 13.82 -5.02 -3.61
C VAL A 86 15.19 -4.35 -3.59
N GLY A 87 16.08 -4.80 -2.69
CA GLY A 87 17.41 -4.20 -2.51
C GLY A 87 17.33 -2.72 -2.19
N ASN A 88 18.03 -1.89 -2.97
CA ASN A 88 18.06 -0.43 -2.78
C ASN A 88 17.04 0.32 -3.66
N ARG A 89 16.23 -0.37 -4.49
CA ARG A 89 15.29 0.26 -5.41
C ARG A 89 14.28 1.18 -4.72
N TRP A 90 13.75 0.76 -3.58
CA TRP A 90 12.81 1.56 -2.76
C TRP A 90 13.35 2.92 -2.27
N MET A 91 14.67 3.09 -2.20
CA MET A 91 15.33 4.35 -1.81
C MET A 91 15.66 5.22 -3.02
N ASN A 92 15.60 4.66 -4.23
CA ASN A 92 15.79 5.44 -5.44
C ASN A 92 14.50 6.20 -5.76
N GLU A 93 14.54 7.53 -5.66
CA GLU A 93 13.40 8.40 -5.99
C GLU A 93 13.03 8.36 -7.48
N GLU A 94 13.98 7.96 -8.34
CA GLU A 94 13.77 7.80 -9.78
C GLU A 94 13.23 6.40 -10.17
N ASP A 95 13.08 5.48 -9.21
CA ASP A 95 12.47 4.16 -9.45
C ASP A 95 10.96 4.24 -9.19
N ASP A 96 10.17 4.20 -10.26
CA ASP A 96 8.69 4.24 -10.23
C ASP A 96 8.04 2.94 -9.70
N GLY A 97 8.86 1.92 -9.43
CA GLY A 97 8.44 0.57 -9.10
C GLY A 97 8.09 -0.27 -10.34
N ASP A 98 7.58 -1.46 -10.07
CA ASP A 98 7.18 -2.43 -11.08
C ASP A 98 5.81 -2.06 -11.67
N SER A 99 5.65 -2.34 -12.97
CA SER A 99 4.37 -2.18 -13.64
C SER A 99 3.36 -3.23 -13.16
N PHE A 100 2.11 -2.80 -13.03
CA PHE A 100 0.99 -3.68 -12.70
C PHE A 100 -0.25 -3.21 -13.46
N GLN A 101 -0.95 -4.15 -14.07
CA GLN A 101 -2.22 -3.92 -14.73
C GLN A 101 -3.29 -4.76 -14.02
N PRO A 102 -4.32 -4.13 -13.42
CA PRO A 102 -5.38 -4.82 -12.68
C PRO A 102 -6.26 -5.75 -13.51
#